data_AF-A0A444W0I2-F1
#
_entry.id   AF-A0A444W0I2-F1
#
_cell.length_a   1.000
_cell.length_b   1.000
_cell.length_c   1.000
_cell.angle_alpha   90.00
_cell.angle_beta   90.00
_cell.angle_gamma   90.00
#
_symmetry.space_group_name_H-M   'P 1'
#
loop_
_entity.id
_entity.type
_entity.pdbx_description
1 polymer ?
#
loop_
_entity_poly.entity_id
_entity_poly.type
_entity_poly.pdbx_seq_one_letter_code
_entity_poly.pdbx_strand_id
1 'polypeptide(L)'
;MKKLFLSAAIVLGSLTSFASTIQTSNTIVKTISIEDEYTEIKLEELPAAITEALKKAYPEAVITKAYKNEKAQYKLDVTVGDKVGNLFANADGTWIKQ
;
A
#
# COMPACT_ATOMS: atom_id res chain seq x y z
N MET A 1 -74.79 18.67 -3.59
CA MET A 1 -73.69 19.03 -2.67
C MET A 1 -72.45 18.25 -3.09
N LYS A 2 -71.38 18.96 -3.47
CA LYS A 2 -70.07 18.39 -3.80
C LYS A 2 -69.32 18.05 -2.51
N LYS A 3 -68.35 17.15 -2.64
CA LYS A 3 -67.30 16.74 -1.67
C LYS A 3 -67.68 15.50 -0.84
N LEU A 4 -67.13 14.35 -1.23
CA LEU A 4 -66.52 13.42 -0.28
C LEU A 4 -65.32 12.70 -0.96
N PHE A 5 -64.13 13.08 -0.49
CA PHE A 5 -62.91 12.29 -0.20
C PHE A 5 -62.51 11.16 -1.18
N LEU A 6 -61.39 11.25 -1.90
CA LEU A 6 -60.00 11.26 -1.43
C LEU A 6 -59.66 10.07 -0.53
N SER A 7 -59.31 8.92 -1.14
CA SER A 7 -58.14 8.14 -0.74
C SER A 7 -57.92 6.97 -1.68
N ALA A 8 -56.93 7.12 -2.56
CA ALA A 8 -56.22 6.00 -3.11
C ALA A 8 -55.25 5.51 -2.03
N ALA A 9 -55.46 4.30 -1.52
CA ALA A 9 -54.44 3.58 -0.79
C ALA A 9 -54.48 2.14 -1.29
N ILE A 10 -53.73 1.92 -2.37
CA ILE A 10 -53.44 0.60 -2.91
C ILE A 10 -52.78 -0.19 -1.79
N VAL A 11 -53.47 -1.26 -1.38
CA VAL A 11 -52.96 -2.30 -0.49
C VAL A 11 -51.78 -2.95 -1.20
N LEU A 12 -50.56 -2.46 -0.95
CA LEU A 12 -49.33 -3.17 -1.31
C LEU A 12 -49.06 -4.21 -0.23
N GLY A 13 -49.68 -5.36 -0.43
CA GLY A 13 -49.37 -6.59 0.27
C GLY A 13 -47.88 -6.90 0.21
N SER A 14 -47.33 -7.13 1.39
CA SER A 14 -46.24 -8.06 1.70
C SER A 14 -45.64 -8.83 0.52
N LEU A 15 -44.37 -8.56 0.23
CA LEU A 15 -43.43 -9.62 -0.11
C LEU A 15 -42.20 -9.49 0.79
N THR A 16 -42.02 -10.55 1.55
CA THR A 16 -41.01 -10.84 2.54
C THR A 16 -39.60 -10.66 2.01
N SER A 17 -38.74 -10.11 2.87
CA SER A 17 -37.29 -10.01 2.70
C SER A 17 -36.70 -11.36 2.31
N PHE A 18 -36.13 -11.43 1.10
CA PHE A 18 -35.29 -12.56 0.71
C PHE A 18 -33.82 -12.22 0.90
N ALA A 19 -33.15 -13.18 1.53
CA ALA A 19 -31.76 -13.56 1.33
C ALA A 19 -30.69 -12.62 1.89
N SER A 20 -30.32 -12.91 3.14
CA SER A 20 -28.95 -13.10 3.62
C SER A 20 -27.86 -13.02 2.53
N THR A 21 -27.19 -11.88 2.41
CA THR A 21 -25.84 -11.85 1.88
C THR A 21 -24.87 -12.01 3.06
N ILE A 22 -24.53 -13.27 3.24
CA ILE A 22 -23.25 -13.82 3.69
C ILE A 22 -22.16 -12.75 3.80
N GLN A 23 -21.77 -12.50 5.06
CA GLN A 23 -20.40 -12.56 5.55
C GLN A 23 -19.27 -12.13 4.60
N THR A 24 -18.68 -10.97 4.91
CA THR A 24 -17.22 -10.86 4.96
C THR A 24 -16.86 -10.06 6.21
N SER A 25 -16.95 -10.73 7.36
CA SER A 25 -15.92 -10.56 8.36
C SER A 25 -14.65 -11.11 7.72
N ASN A 26 -13.67 -10.23 7.51
CA ASN A 26 -12.23 -10.47 7.61
C ASN A 26 -11.57 -9.16 7.14
N THR A 27 -11.26 -8.28 8.08
CA THR A 27 -9.90 -8.19 8.63
C THR A 27 -8.95 -7.66 7.57
N ILE A 28 -8.64 -6.36 7.70
CA ILE A 28 -7.30 -5.83 7.47
C ILE A 28 -6.70 -6.27 6.12
N VAL A 29 -7.25 -5.80 5.01
CA VAL A 29 -6.34 -5.51 3.89
C VAL A 29 -5.70 -4.19 4.27
N LYS A 30 -4.61 -4.35 5.02
CA LYS A 30 -3.52 -3.42 5.25
C LYS A 30 -3.62 -2.28 4.23
N THR A 31 -4.21 -1.17 4.65
CA THR A 31 -3.77 0.15 4.23
C THR A 31 -2.29 0.22 4.62
N ILE A 32 -1.43 -0.43 3.84
CA ILE A 32 -0.09 0.08 3.65
C ILE A 32 -0.30 1.23 2.69
N SER A 33 -0.79 2.34 3.25
CA SER A 33 -0.39 3.67 2.79
C SER A 33 1.12 3.70 2.93
N ILE A 34 1.81 3.13 1.96
CA ILE A 34 3.10 3.63 1.50
C ILE A 34 2.79 4.56 0.32
N GLU A 35 1.93 5.54 0.59
CA GLU A 35 2.03 6.88 0.00
C GLU A 35 3.18 7.66 0.65
N ASP A 36 4.21 6.95 1.13
CA ASP A 36 5.50 7.58 1.33
C ASP A 36 5.98 7.89 -0.08
N GLU A 37 5.84 9.14 -0.51
CA GLU A 37 6.31 9.64 -1.80
C GLU A 37 7.83 9.47 -1.85
N TYR A 38 8.26 8.29 -2.28
CA TYR A 38 9.65 7.92 -2.42
C TYR A 38 10.24 8.77 -3.55
N THR A 39 10.98 9.80 -3.18
CA THR A 39 11.67 10.69 -4.11
C THR A 39 12.92 9.98 -4.61
N GLU A 40 13.09 9.87 -5.93
CA GLU A 40 14.30 9.32 -6.52
C GLU A 40 15.48 10.24 -6.16
N ILE A 41 16.45 9.70 -5.44
CA ILE A 41 17.65 10.41 -5.00
C ILE A 41 18.88 9.83 -5.71
N LYS A 42 19.92 10.65 -5.83
CA LYS A 42 21.21 10.17 -6.33
C LYS A 42 21.86 9.25 -5.29
N LEU A 43 22.71 8.35 -5.77
CA LEU A 43 23.56 7.49 -4.92
C LEU A 43 24.47 8.29 -3.97
N GLU A 44 24.74 9.56 -4.29
CA GLU A 44 25.53 10.49 -3.46
C GLU A 44 24.77 10.93 -2.19
N GLU A 45 23.43 10.96 -2.24
CA GLU A 45 22.60 11.28 -1.08
C GLU A 45 22.28 10.06 -0.22
N LEU A 46 22.65 8.88 -0.72
CA LEU A 46 22.45 7.62 -0.02
C LEU A 46 23.50 7.51 1.09
N PRO A 47 23.09 7.32 2.36
CA PRO A 47 24.02 7.10 3.45
C PRO A 47 25.00 5.97 3.14
N ALA A 48 26.29 6.20 3.41
CA ALA A 48 27.34 5.21 3.20
C ALA A 48 27.02 3.88 3.89
N ALA A 49 26.40 3.95 5.08
CA ALA A 49 25.96 2.79 5.85
C ALA A 49 25.04 1.85 5.04
N ILE A 50 24.15 2.40 4.20
CA ILE A 50 23.24 1.60 3.35
C ILE A 50 24.02 0.93 2.22
N THR A 51 24.91 1.69 1.57
CA THR A 51 25.75 1.16 0.47
C THR A 51 26.69 0.06 0.96
N GLU A 52 27.29 0.23 2.14
CA GLU A 52 28.12 -0.78 2.78
C GLU A 52 27.32 -2.01 3.18
N ALA A 53 26.16 -1.81 3.81
CA ALA A 53 25.26 -2.90 4.14
C ALA A 53 24.85 -3.66 2.88
N LEU A 54 24.70 -2.97 1.73
CA LEU A 54 24.25 -3.59 0.48
C LEU A 54 25.36 -4.45 -0.09
N LYS A 55 26.57 -3.89 -0.19
CA LYS A 55 27.74 -4.64 -0.63
C LYS A 55 28.02 -5.86 0.25
N LYS A 56 27.75 -5.76 1.55
CA LYS A 56 27.94 -6.85 2.52
C LYS A 56 26.87 -7.94 2.40
N ALA A 57 25.61 -7.56 2.21
CA ALA A 57 24.50 -8.51 2.10
C ALA A 57 24.41 -9.13 0.69
N TYR A 58 24.67 -8.31 -0.34
CA TYR A 58 24.54 -8.65 -1.75
C TYR A 58 25.71 -8.02 -2.55
N PRO A 59 26.91 -8.63 -2.54
CA PRO A 59 28.08 -8.09 -3.23
C PRO A 59 27.93 -8.03 -4.76
N GLU A 60 27.03 -8.86 -5.32
CA GLU A 60 26.71 -8.90 -6.75
C GLU A 60 25.53 -7.99 -7.11
N ALA A 61 24.95 -7.27 -6.14
CA ALA A 61 23.86 -6.34 -6.38
C ALA A 61 24.36 -5.05 -7.03
N VAL A 62 23.74 -4.70 -8.15
CA VAL A 62 23.91 -3.40 -8.81
C VAL A 62 22.75 -2.51 -8.42
N ILE A 63 23.01 -1.39 -7.74
CA ILE A 63 21.97 -0.40 -7.47
C ILE A 63 21.59 0.25 -8.80
N THR A 64 20.35 0.05 -9.21
CA THR A 64 19.78 0.69 -10.40
C THR A 64 19.17 2.02 -10.03
N LYS A 65 18.44 2.08 -8.91
CA LYS A 65 17.80 3.29 -8.41
C LYS A 65 17.82 3.35 -6.89
N ALA A 66 17.86 4.57 -6.38
CA ALA A 66 17.75 4.84 -4.96
C ALA A 66 16.64 5.88 -4.75
N TYR A 67 15.89 5.69 -3.70
CA TYR A 67 14.76 6.53 -3.34
C TYR A 67 14.80 6.82 -1.85
N LYS A 68 14.27 7.96 -1.46
CA LYS A 68 14.17 8.41 -0.06
C LYS A 68 12.77 8.95 0.19
N ASN A 69 12.19 8.67 1.36
CA ASN A 69 10.98 9.33 1.83
C ASN A 69 11.26 10.38 2.91
N GLU A 70 10.21 11.10 3.31
CA GLU A 70 10.27 12.10 4.38
C GLU A 70 10.58 11.52 5.77
N LYS A 71 10.27 10.24 6.02
CA LYS A 71 10.60 9.52 7.27
C LYS A 71 12.04 9.01 7.32
N ALA A 72 12.91 9.48 6.41
CA ALA A 72 14.29 9.03 6.28
C ALA A 72 14.43 7.51 6.05
N GLN A 73 13.44 6.91 5.40
CA GLN A 73 13.49 5.56 4.86
C GLN A 73 13.96 5.62 3.42
N TYR A 74 14.87 4.71 3.09
CA TYR A 74 15.52 4.62 1.81
C TYR A 74 15.10 3.33 1.13
N LYS A 75 14.63 3.43 -0.09
CA LYS A 75 14.32 2.27 -0.93
C LYS A 75 15.36 2.20 -2.04
N LEU A 76 15.99 1.05 -2.19
CA LEU A 76 17.01 0.78 -3.19
C LEU A 76 16.49 -0.32 -4.10
N ASP A 77 16.45 -0.01 -5.39
CA ASP A 77 16.18 -1.00 -6.40
C ASP A 77 17.51 -1.52 -6.91
N VAL A 78 17.74 -2.80 -6.66
CA VAL A 78 18.98 -3.48 -6.96
C VAL A 78 18.72 -4.63 -7.93
N THR A 79 19.67 -4.89 -8.80
CA THR A 79 19.62 -6.02 -9.73
C THR A 79 20.76 -6.97 -9.40
N VAL A 80 20.44 -8.23 -9.19
CA VAL A 80 21.40 -9.32 -8.94
C VAL A 80 21.24 -10.33 -10.08
N GLY A 81 22.19 -10.33 -11.03
CA GLY A 81 22.09 -11.10 -12.26
C GLY A 81 20.85 -10.70 -13.06
N ASP A 82 19.93 -11.62 -13.28
CA ASP A 82 18.66 -11.38 -14.00
C ASP A 82 17.48 -11.02 -13.08
N LYS A 83 17.71 -10.88 -11.77
CA LYS A 83 16.65 -10.61 -10.79
C LYS A 83 16.72 -9.19 -10.27
N VAL A 84 15.62 -8.46 -10.41
CA VAL A 84 15.42 -7.17 -9.75
C VAL A 84 14.86 -7.42 -8.35
N GLY A 85 15.45 -6.78 -7.35
CA GLY A 85 15.02 -6.79 -5.96
C GLY A 85 14.92 -5.37 -5.41
N ASN A 86 13.99 -5.16 -4.48
CA ASN A 86 13.83 -3.89 -3.78
C ASN A 86 14.24 -4.10 -2.33
N LEU A 87 15.16 -3.27 -1.84
CA LEU A 87 15.63 -3.30 -0.46
C LEU A 87 15.27 -1.99 0.22
N PHE A 88 14.82 -2.05 1.46
CA PHE A 88 14.47 -0.88 2.24
C PHE A 88 15.45 -0.76 3.41
N ALA A 89 15.99 0.41 3.65
CA ALA A 89 16.90 0.69 4.75
C ALA A 89 16.54 2.01 5.45
N ASN A 90 16.85 2.13 6.72
CA ASN A 90 16.81 3.42 7.42
C ASN A 90 18.08 4.23 7.14
N ALA A 91 18.06 5.52 7.48
CA ALA A 91 19.24 6.41 7.43
C ALA A 91 20.48 5.82 8.12
N ASP A 92 20.28 5.01 9.16
CA ASP A 92 21.34 4.34 9.93
C ASP A 92 21.96 3.12 9.21
N GLY A 93 21.52 2.77 7.99
CA GLY A 93 21.99 1.58 7.28
C GLY A 93 21.36 0.27 7.73
N THR A 94 20.33 0.33 8.59
CA THR A 94 19.61 -0.86 9.05
C THR A 94 18.57 -1.28 8.02
N TRP A 95 18.63 -2.52 7.54
CA TRP A 95 17.65 -3.09 6.63
C TRP A 95 16.28 -3.23 7.29
N ILE A 96 15.25 -2.73 6.61
CA ILE A 96 13.85 -2.83 6.98
C ILE A 96 13.19 -3.82 6.03
N LYS A 97 12.40 -4.75 6.58
CA LYS A 97 11.57 -5.65 5.79
C LYS A 97 10.13 -5.15 5.87
N GLN A 98 9.53 -4.80 4.74
CA GLN A 98 8.11 -4.46 4.63
C GLN A 98 7.24 -5.70 4.44
#